data_AF-A0A921HZM7-F1
#
_entry.id   AF-A0A921HZM7-F1
#
_cell.length_a   1.000
_cell.length_b   1.000
_cell.length_c   1.000
_cell.angle_alpha   90.00
_cell.angle_beta   90.00
_cell.angle_gamma   90.00
#
_symmetry.space_group_name_H-M   'P 1'
#
loop_
_entity.id
_entity.type
_entity.pdbx_description
1 polymer ?
#
loop_
_entity_poly.entity_id
_entity_poly.type
_entity_poly.pdbx_seq_one_letter_code
_entity_poly.pdbx_strand_id
1 'polypeptide(L)'
;MDTCIQDGVLKDILTEQKSEVIQMVLETFDQEKYEKAMHQEGYDDGYSDGKKDGYSDGKADMFLELIRKKLAKGSSLEKIARELETDLETVQKLADQI
;
A
#
# COMPACT_ATOMS: atom_id res chain seq x y z
N MET A 1 -4.21 22.50 46.98
CA MET A 1 -4.26 21.78 45.69
C MET A 1 -4.53 20.30 45.92
N ASP A 2 -3.89 19.66 46.90
CA ASP A 2 -4.14 18.23 47.22
C ASP A 2 -5.55 17.94 47.76
N THR A 3 -6.23 18.91 48.35
CA THR A 3 -7.62 18.77 48.84
C THR A 3 -8.60 18.46 47.72
N CYS A 4 -8.48 19.09 46.53
CA CYS A 4 -9.36 18.79 45.40
C CYS A 4 -9.15 17.38 44.83
N ILE A 5 -7.97 16.79 45.04
CA ILE A 5 -7.64 15.41 44.63
C ILE A 5 -8.13 14.43 45.70
N GLN A 6 -7.92 14.72 46.99
CA GLN A 6 -8.41 13.91 48.11
C GLN A 6 -9.93 13.86 48.20
N ASP A 7 -10.60 15.00 47.93
CA ASP A 7 -12.05 15.13 48.00
C ASP A 7 -12.75 14.65 46.72
N GLY A 8 -12.00 14.11 45.75
CA GLY A 8 -12.57 13.52 44.53
C GLY A 8 -13.21 14.51 43.55
N VAL A 9 -13.12 15.82 43.84
CA VAL A 9 -13.80 16.89 43.08
C VAL A 9 -13.52 16.81 41.57
N LEU A 10 -12.25 16.55 41.19
CA LEU A 10 -11.89 16.43 39.77
C LEU A 10 -12.49 15.17 39.12
N LYS A 11 -12.57 14.06 39.87
CA LYS A 11 -13.17 12.80 39.38
C LYS A 11 -14.66 12.99 39.15
N ASP A 12 -15.35 13.70 40.04
CA ASP A 12 -16.79 13.91 39.96
C ASP A 12 -17.14 14.80 38.76
N ILE A 13 -16.44 15.93 38.58
CA ILE A 13 -16.60 16.81 37.42
C ILE A 13 -16.34 16.05 36.11
N LEU A 14 -15.25 15.29 36.02
CA LEU A 14 -14.93 14.54 34.80
C LEU A 14 -15.91 13.39 34.54
N THR A 15 -16.50 12.79 35.59
CA THR A 15 -17.50 11.73 35.44
C THR A 15 -18.86 12.29 34.99
N GLU A 16 -19.23 13.46 35.48
CA GLU A 16 -20.45 14.17 35.10
C GLU A 16 -20.37 14.68 33.65
N GLN A 17 -19.21 15.20 33.24
CA GLN A 17 -18.99 15.61 31.84
C GLN A 17 -18.72 14.43 30.90
N LYS A 18 -18.35 13.26 31.41
CA LYS A 18 -18.14 12.04 30.60
C LYS A 18 -19.41 11.61 29.90
N SER A 19 -20.57 11.67 30.56
CA SER A 19 -21.84 11.31 29.92
C SER A 19 -22.17 12.26 28.78
N GLU A 20 -21.92 13.57 28.94
CA GLU A 20 -22.17 14.56 27.88
C GLU A 20 -21.24 14.35 26.68
N VAL A 21 -19.94 14.09 26.91
CA VAL A 21 -18.99 13.82 25.82
C VAL A 21 -19.34 12.52 25.08
N ILE A 22 -19.68 11.45 25.80
CA ILE A 22 -20.11 10.19 25.18
C ILE A 22 -21.39 10.40 24.37
N GLN A 23 -22.36 11.12 24.92
CA GLN A 23 -23.63 11.37 24.26
C GLN A 23 -23.46 12.24 23.01
N MET A 24 -22.68 13.33 23.10
CA MET A 24 -22.32 14.15 21.95
C MET A 24 -21.66 13.31 20.85
N VAL A 25 -20.74 12.40 21.21
CA VAL A 25 -20.08 11.52 20.23
C VAL A 25 -21.09 10.55 19.61
N LEU A 26 -21.98 9.92 20.38
CA LEU A 26 -22.99 9.00 19.83
C LEU A 26 -24.01 9.71 18.93
N GLU A 27 -24.35 10.95 19.25
CA GLU A 27 -25.29 11.76 18.47
C GLU A 27 -24.65 12.30 17.17
N THR A 28 -23.34 12.54 17.16
CA THR A 28 -22.63 13.13 16.02
C THR A 28 -21.84 12.13 15.19
N PHE A 29 -21.63 10.90 15.69
CA PHE A 29 -20.94 9.85 14.97
C PHE A 29 -21.84 9.22 13.92
N ASP A 30 -21.42 9.33 12.66
CA ASP A 30 -22.07 8.70 11.52
C ASP A 30 -21.29 7.42 11.16
N GLN A 31 -21.84 6.28 11.59
CA GLN A 31 -21.25 4.97 11.33
C GLN A 31 -21.19 4.65 9.84
N GLU A 32 -22.22 4.98 9.07
CA GLU A 32 -22.29 4.70 7.63
C GLU A 32 -21.19 5.48 6.89
N LYS A 33 -21.01 6.76 7.25
CA LYS A 33 -19.94 7.59 6.70
C LYS A 33 -18.55 7.03 7.05
N TYR A 34 -18.35 6.57 8.28
CA TYR A 34 -17.09 5.96 8.70
C TYR A 34 -16.81 4.67 7.92
N GLU A 35 -17.76 3.75 7.83
CA GLU A 35 -17.61 2.49 7.10
C GLU A 35 -17.34 2.73 5.61
N LYS A 36 -18.04 3.69 5.00
CA LYS A 36 -17.81 4.07 3.60
C LYS A 36 -16.42 4.65 3.37
N ALA A 37 -15.93 5.49 4.28
CA ALA A 37 -14.57 6.02 4.20
C ALA A 37 -13.52 4.90 4.29
N MET A 38 -13.66 4.01 5.28
CA MET A 38 -12.75 2.87 5.46
C MET A 38 -12.77 1.92 4.24
N HIS A 39 -13.93 1.67 3.66
CA HIS A 39 -14.05 0.84 2.46
C HIS A 39 -13.38 1.49 1.25
N GLN A 40 -13.58 2.79 1.06
CA GLN A 40 -12.97 3.54 -0.04
C GLN A 40 -11.45 3.58 0.08
N GLU A 41 -10.93 3.86 1.28
CA GLU A 41 -9.48 3.85 1.55
C GLU A 41 -8.89 2.46 1.27
N GLY A 42 -9.52 1.40 1.78
CA GLY A 42 -9.07 0.03 1.51
C GLY A 42 -9.13 -0.36 0.03
N TYR A 43 -10.14 0.10 -0.71
CA TYR A 43 -10.24 -0.12 -2.14
C TYR A 43 -9.17 0.64 -2.92
N ASP A 44 -8.93 1.91 -2.59
CA ASP A 44 -7.96 2.77 -3.28
C ASP A 44 -6.53 2.26 -3.07
N ASP A 45 -6.19 1.86 -1.84
CA ASP A 45 -4.90 1.23 -1.52
C ASP A 45 -4.74 -0.08 -2.29
N GLY A 46 -5.73 -0.98 -2.22
CA GLY A 46 -5.68 -2.26 -2.93
C GLY A 46 -5.62 -2.12 -4.45
N TYR A 47 -6.34 -1.17 -5.03
CA TYR A 47 -6.30 -0.87 -6.47
C TYR A 47 -4.95 -0.29 -6.89
N SER A 48 -4.39 0.61 -6.08
CA SER A 48 -3.08 1.22 -6.34
C SER A 48 -1.97 0.17 -6.32
N ASP A 49 -1.94 -0.68 -5.29
CA ASP A 49 -0.97 -1.76 -5.16
C ASP A 49 -1.12 -2.79 -6.29
N GLY A 50 -2.35 -3.24 -6.56
CA GLY A 50 -2.61 -4.20 -7.64
C GLY A 50 -2.23 -3.65 -9.03
N LYS A 51 -2.44 -2.35 -9.27
CA LYS A 51 -2.03 -1.69 -10.52
C LYS A 51 -0.51 -1.60 -10.64
N LYS A 52 0.19 -1.29 -9.54
CA LYS A 52 1.64 -1.18 -9.50
C LYS A 52 2.29 -2.54 -9.76
N ASP A 53 1.85 -3.56 -9.03
CA ASP A 53 2.37 -4.93 -9.15
C ASP A 53 2.08 -5.51 -10.54
N GLY A 54 0.84 -5.37 -11.02
CA GLY A 54 0.47 -5.83 -12.36
C GLY A 54 1.26 -5.13 -13.48
N TYR A 55 1.60 -3.85 -13.32
CA TYR A 55 2.44 -3.14 -14.28
C TYR A 55 3.89 -3.62 -14.24
N SER A 56 4.47 -3.84 -13.07
CA SER A 56 5.83 -4.37 -12.95
C SER A 56 5.94 -5.79 -13.51
N ASP A 57 4.98 -6.65 -13.20
CA ASP A 57 4.96 -8.04 -13.66
C ASP A 57 4.81 -8.08 -15.19
N GLY A 58 3.85 -7.34 -15.74
CA GLY A 58 3.67 -7.25 -17.18
C GLY A 58 4.89 -6.70 -17.92
N LYS A 59 5.63 -5.77 -17.31
CA LYS A 59 6.89 -5.26 -17.89
C LYS A 59 7.98 -6.33 -17.86
N ALA A 60 8.11 -7.08 -16.76
CA ALA A 60 9.07 -8.18 -16.65
C ALA A 60 8.79 -9.29 -17.68
N ASP A 61 7.53 -9.69 -17.82
CA ASP A 61 7.08 -10.67 -18.81
C ASP A 61 7.39 -10.22 -20.24
N MET A 62 7.12 -8.95 -20.57
CA MET A 62 7.44 -8.38 -21.87
C MET A 62 8.95 -8.43 -22.15
N PHE A 63 9.78 -8.10 -21.15
CA PHE A 63 11.24 -8.14 -21.26
C PHE A 63 11.75 -9.57 -21.50
N LEU A 64 11.23 -10.54 -20.76
CA LEU A 64 11.59 -11.95 -20.89
C LEU A 64 11.23 -12.50 -22.29
N GLU A 65 10.04 -12.16 -22.80
CA GLU A 65 9.60 -12.49 -24.16
C GLU A 65 10.52 -11.87 -25.24
N LEU A 66 10.97 -10.63 -25.06
CA LEU A 66 11.89 -9.97 -25.99
C LEU A 66 13.27 -10.65 -25.99
N ILE A 67 13.81 -10.99 -24.83
CA ILE A 67 15.07 -11.71 -24.69
C ILE A 67 14.96 -13.07 -25.38
N ARG A 68 13.90 -13.83 -25.09
CA ARG A 68 13.60 -15.12 -25.74
C ARG A 68 13.59 -15.02 -27.26
N LYS A 69 12.89 -14.02 -27.81
CA LYS A 69 12.81 -13.78 -29.26
C LYS A 69 14.15 -13.41 -29.89
N LYS A 70 14.99 -12.64 -29.19
CA LYS A 70 16.33 -12.25 -29.70
C LYS A 70 17.32 -13.41 -29.62
N LEU A 71 17.26 -14.23 -28.57
CA LEU A 71 18.03 -15.46 -28.44
C LEU A 71 17.67 -16.47 -29.54
N ALA A 72 16.37 -16.65 -29.82
CA ALA A 72 15.91 -17.51 -30.92
C ALA A 72 16.41 -17.06 -32.30
N LYS A 73 16.72 -15.76 -32.45
CA LYS A 73 17.34 -15.19 -33.66
C LYS A 73 18.87 -15.29 -33.67
N GLY A 74 19.49 -15.93 -32.67
CA GLY A 74 20.93 -16.12 -32.57
C GLY A 74 21.71 -14.87 -32.11
N SER A 75 21.05 -13.91 -31.46
CA SER A 75 21.76 -12.73 -30.91
C SER A 75 22.53 -13.09 -29.64
N SER A 76 23.74 -12.56 -29.48
CA SER A 76 24.53 -12.75 -28.25
C SER A 76 23.96 -11.92 -27.09
N LEU A 77 24.25 -12.34 -25.85
CA LEU A 77 23.77 -11.67 -24.64
C LEU A 77 24.26 -10.20 -24.57
N GLU A 78 25.48 -9.91 -25.02
CA GLU A 78 26.04 -8.56 -25.05
C GLU A 78 25.38 -7.67 -26.10
N LYS A 79 24.90 -8.26 -27.19
CA LYS A 79 24.11 -7.53 -28.19
C LYS A 79 22.71 -7.24 -27.65
N ILE A 80 22.09 -8.20 -26.97
CA ILE A 80 20.77 -8.04 -26.35
C ILE A 80 20.80 -6.97 -25.26
N ALA A 81 21.79 -7.00 -24.36
CA ALA A 81 21.96 -6.00 -23.30
C ALA A 81 22.09 -4.58 -23.86
N ARG A 82 22.89 -4.39 -24.92
CA ARG A 82 23.02 -3.10 -25.61
C ARG A 82 21.71 -2.65 -26.28
N GLU A 83 21.01 -3.56 -26.96
CA GLU A 83 19.76 -3.22 -27.68
C GLU A 83 18.58 -2.97 -26.75
N LEU A 84 18.57 -3.59 -25.56
CA LEU A 84 17.54 -3.42 -24.54
C LEU A 84 17.93 -2.37 -23.48
N GLU A 85 19.06 -1.67 -23.68
CA GLU A 85 19.60 -0.64 -22.77
C GLU A 85 19.63 -1.09 -21.30
N THR A 86 20.07 -2.33 -21.08
CA THR A 86 20.15 -2.97 -19.77
C THR A 86 21.54 -3.59 -19.58
N ASP A 87 21.86 -3.96 -18.36
CA ASP A 87 23.14 -4.59 -18.03
C ASP A 87 23.15 -6.09 -18.40
N LEU A 88 24.36 -6.61 -18.62
CA LEU A 88 24.56 -8.01 -19.02
C LEU A 88 24.10 -8.99 -17.94
N GLU A 89 24.22 -8.61 -16.65
CA GLU A 89 23.84 -9.45 -15.51
C GLU A 89 22.31 -9.66 -15.48
N THR A 90 21.54 -8.61 -15.70
CA THR A 90 20.08 -8.66 -15.82
C THR A 90 19.64 -9.54 -17.00
N VAL A 91 20.29 -9.40 -18.16
CA VAL A 91 19.99 -10.25 -19.33
C VAL A 91 20.35 -11.71 -19.06
N GLN A 92 21.48 -11.99 -18.42
CA GLN A 92 21.89 -13.34 -18.04
C GLN A 92 20.87 -13.96 -17.08
N LYS A 93 20.52 -13.24 -16.01
CA LYS A 93 19.57 -13.71 -15.00
C LYS A 93 18.19 -14.03 -15.60
N LEU A 94 17.73 -13.21 -16.54
CA LEU A 94 16.46 -13.45 -17.24
C LEU A 94 16.57 -14.57 -18.29
N ALA A 95 17.72 -14.71 -18.95
CA ALA A 95 17.97 -15.81 -19.88
C ALA A 95 18.02 -17.17 -19.15
N ASP A 96 18.54 -17.22 -17.94
CA ASP A 96 18.58 -18.43 -17.10
C ASP A 96 17.19 -18.88 -16.61
N GLN A 97 16.17 -18.03 -16.74
CA GLN A 97 14.77 -18.34 -16.40
C GLN A 97 13.97 -18.92 -17.58
N ILE A 98 14.56 -19.00 -18.79
CA ILE A 98 13.93 -19.48 -20.04
C ILE A 98 14.41 -20.90 -20.34
#